data_AF-A0A9N8CYC7-F1
#
_entry.id   AF-A0A9N8CYC7-F1
#
_cell.length_a   1.000
_cell.length_b   1.000
_cell.length_c   1.000
_cell.angle_alpha   90.00
_cell.angle_beta   90.00
_cell.angle_gamma   90.00
#
_symmetry.space_group_name_H-M   'P 1'
#
loop_
_entity.id
_entity.type
_entity.pdbx_description
1 polymer ?
#
loop_
_entity_poly.entity_id
_entity_poly.type
_entity_poly.pdbx_seq_one_letter_code
_entity_poly.pdbx_strand_id
1 'polypeptide(L)'
;MTGKNDWLLIPNLLDEALARTPAPSCGGGFEIWKRDITGIMCWLRYLSRDAEAVNVCTRWSEEPGITPAQRSNNASLFSSTARYVLSLPPDTAKAYAIGLLYRAPGLVDDIQTGRFGAEYQPTAEQLRQQEAQREARQQEFEARQQEQELATQKQRQKAYADAMRIYGKGNADPDAVRATPYWREKEKAAGFPLPVPEGIRCGSPRMFLPVVGPVYWNRSVIVPLHVISEYLQLGHVSIEVICGTANPPASRTGDKRGLKGGLRQGAFFPINLDKARHNLPLVIVEGLMTGIAVSLMTGGKLPIICAMSCEFFSNVIDELQIAYPVSPFYIIGDVGAGHRKAADLATEKGRAEIYAVDLEPCLPEQEGADAFDMLARHGVDNGMVLLRSMFRTARLARGDATVSPSSSVNP
;
A
#
# COMPACT_ATOMS: atom_id res chain seq x y z
N MET A 1 17.12 -32.39 -14.84
CA MET A 1 17.65 -32.64 -16.19
C MET A 1 18.36 -31.39 -16.65
N THR A 2 19.68 -31.37 -16.54
CA THR A 2 20.55 -30.20 -16.76
C THR A 2 21.34 -30.39 -18.05
N GLY A 3 21.18 -29.47 -18.99
CA GLY A 3 22.09 -29.21 -20.11
C GLY A 3 21.97 -30.16 -21.30
N LYS A 4 21.42 -29.68 -22.43
CA LYS A 4 22.18 -29.48 -23.69
C LYS A 4 21.35 -29.17 -24.94
N ASN A 5 20.05 -29.38 -24.97
CA ASN A 5 19.26 -29.05 -26.17
C ASN A 5 18.18 -28.05 -25.80
N ASP A 6 18.36 -26.79 -26.19
CA ASP A 6 17.29 -25.81 -26.13
C ASP A 6 16.30 -26.12 -27.25
N TRP A 7 15.47 -27.15 -27.03
CA TRP A 7 14.52 -27.67 -28.04
C TRP A 7 13.66 -26.56 -28.63
N LEU A 8 13.37 -25.52 -27.84
CA LEU A 8 12.61 -24.36 -28.26
C LEU A 8 13.19 -23.64 -29.49
N LEU A 9 14.48 -23.82 -29.80
CA LEU A 9 15.14 -23.27 -30.99
C LEU A 9 14.99 -24.14 -32.24
N ILE A 10 14.54 -25.39 -32.13
CA ILE A 10 14.37 -26.28 -33.27
C ILE A 10 13.43 -25.61 -34.29
N PRO A 11 13.87 -25.41 -35.55
CA PRO A 11 13.06 -24.76 -36.58
C PRO A 11 11.72 -25.45 -36.75
N ASN A 12 10.66 -24.66 -36.93
CA ASN A 12 9.28 -25.12 -37.08
C ASN A 12 8.70 -25.92 -35.89
N LEU A 13 9.44 -26.09 -34.78
CA LEU A 13 8.94 -26.85 -33.63
C LEU A 13 7.73 -26.19 -32.99
N LEU A 14 7.71 -24.85 -32.94
CA LEU A 14 6.54 -24.12 -32.44
C LEU A 14 5.32 -24.40 -33.33
N ASP A 15 5.47 -24.34 -34.66
CA ASP A 15 4.35 -24.56 -35.58
C ASP A 15 3.82 -26.00 -35.47
N GLU A 16 4.72 -26.99 -35.32
CA GLU A 16 4.35 -28.38 -35.05
C GLU A 16 3.64 -28.55 -33.70
N ALA A 17 4.12 -27.87 -32.65
CA ALA A 17 3.49 -27.90 -31.34
C ALA A 17 2.08 -27.30 -31.37
N LEU A 18 1.89 -26.20 -32.11
CA LEU A 18 0.58 -25.55 -32.31
C LEU A 18 -0.37 -26.46 -33.09
N ALA A 19 0.10 -27.11 -34.16
CA ALA A 19 -0.72 -28.02 -34.97
C ALA A 19 -1.22 -29.24 -34.17
N ARG A 20 -0.41 -29.74 -33.24
CA ARG A 20 -0.77 -30.87 -32.37
C ARG A 20 -1.56 -30.48 -31.12
N THR A 21 -1.62 -29.19 -30.80
CA THR A 21 -2.31 -28.65 -29.63
C THR A 21 -3.51 -27.83 -30.08
N PRO A 22 -4.68 -28.45 -30.32
CA PRO A 22 -5.86 -27.70 -30.74
C PRO A 22 -6.30 -26.70 -29.66
N ALA A 23 -6.81 -25.55 -30.10
CA ALA A 23 -7.39 -24.57 -29.18
C ALA A 23 -8.57 -25.19 -28.42
N PRO A 24 -8.72 -24.97 -27.10
CA PRO A 24 -9.82 -25.52 -26.33
C PRO A 24 -11.19 -25.08 -26.89
N SER A 25 -12.12 -26.02 -27.07
CA SER A 25 -13.49 -25.71 -27.49
C SER A 25 -14.31 -25.05 -26.37
N CYS A 26 -15.36 -24.32 -26.75
CA CYS A 26 -16.18 -23.50 -25.86
C CYS A 26 -16.76 -24.30 -24.67
N GLY A 27 -16.55 -23.84 -23.43
CA GLY A 27 -17.32 -24.27 -22.25
C GLY A 27 -16.53 -24.76 -21.04
N GLY A 28 -15.25 -25.12 -21.18
CA GLY A 28 -14.46 -25.63 -20.04
C GLY A 28 -12.98 -25.25 -20.03
N GLY A 29 -12.53 -24.41 -20.98
CA GLY A 29 -11.11 -24.27 -21.30
C GLY A 29 -10.50 -22.88 -21.10
N PHE A 30 -11.15 -21.90 -20.48
CA PHE A 30 -10.63 -20.51 -20.46
C PHE A 30 -9.24 -20.38 -19.80
N GLU A 31 -9.03 -21.01 -18.64
CA GLU A 31 -7.73 -20.99 -17.96
C GLU A 31 -6.66 -21.78 -18.72
N ILE A 32 -7.07 -22.89 -19.35
CA ILE A 32 -6.19 -23.69 -20.22
C ILE A 32 -5.77 -22.87 -21.44
N TRP A 33 -6.73 -22.22 -22.08
CA TRP A 33 -6.52 -21.34 -23.23
C TRP A 33 -5.60 -20.17 -22.86
N LYS A 34 -5.88 -19.46 -21.76
CA LYS A 34 -5.02 -18.36 -21.28
C LYS A 34 -3.59 -18.82 -20.99
N ARG A 35 -3.43 -20.00 -20.37
CA ARG A 35 -2.10 -20.61 -20.15
C ARG A 35 -1.39 -20.89 -21.47
N ASP A 36 -2.08 -21.44 -22.45
CA ASP A 36 -1.48 -21.77 -23.75
C ASP A 36 -1.11 -20.52 -24.52
N ILE A 37 -1.99 -19.50 -24.58
CA ILE A 37 -1.66 -18.18 -25.13
C ILE A 37 -0.42 -17.59 -24.47
N THR A 38 -0.33 -17.67 -23.14
CA THR A 38 0.86 -17.22 -22.41
C THR A 38 2.10 -18.02 -22.85
N GLY A 39 2.00 -19.34 -22.99
CA GLY A 39 3.06 -20.20 -23.50
C GLY A 39 3.49 -19.88 -24.93
N ILE A 40 2.54 -19.65 -25.84
CA ILE A 40 2.80 -19.28 -27.24
C ILE A 40 3.55 -17.96 -27.30
N MET A 41 3.06 -16.94 -26.59
CA MET A 41 3.70 -15.62 -26.54
C MET A 41 5.08 -15.69 -25.89
N CYS A 42 5.26 -16.49 -24.84
CA CYS A 42 6.58 -16.72 -24.23
C CYS A 42 7.55 -17.44 -25.17
N TRP A 43 7.09 -18.41 -25.96
CA TRP A 43 7.93 -19.12 -26.92
C TRP A 43 8.31 -18.22 -28.09
N LEU A 44 7.36 -17.45 -28.65
CA LEU A 44 7.66 -16.47 -29.70
C LEU A 44 8.63 -15.40 -29.20
N ARG A 45 8.48 -14.94 -27.95
CA ARG A 45 9.45 -14.06 -27.30
C ARG A 45 10.82 -14.71 -27.15
N TYR A 46 10.86 -15.99 -26.78
CA TYR A 46 12.10 -16.76 -26.69
C TYR A 46 12.80 -16.91 -28.05
N LEU A 47 12.03 -16.93 -29.14
CA LEU A 47 12.48 -16.90 -30.54
C LEU A 47 12.71 -15.48 -31.09
N SER A 48 12.57 -14.43 -30.28
CA SER A 48 12.63 -13.03 -30.71
C SER A 48 11.64 -12.65 -31.83
N ARG A 49 10.45 -13.27 -31.81
CA ARG A 49 9.33 -13.07 -32.74
C ARG A 49 8.14 -12.40 -32.04
N ASP A 50 8.38 -11.51 -31.07
CA ASP A 50 7.34 -10.84 -30.28
C ASP A 50 6.31 -10.10 -31.15
N ALA A 51 6.76 -9.51 -32.27
CA ALA A 51 5.89 -8.82 -33.22
C ALA A 51 4.84 -9.74 -33.87
N GLU A 52 5.09 -11.05 -33.91
CA GLU A 52 4.18 -12.04 -34.47
C GLU A 52 3.22 -12.62 -33.42
N ALA A 53 3.47 -12.38 -32.13
CA ALA A 53 2.82 -13.06 -31.02
C ALA A 53 1.29 -12.94 -31.04
N VAL A 54 0.78 -11.72 -31.23
CA VAL A 54 -0.67 -11.48 -31.33
C VAL A 54 -1.25 -12.19 -32.54
N ASN A 55 -0.62 -12.08 -33.72
CA ASN A 55 -1.13 -12.68 -34.95
C ASN A 55 -1.13 -14.23 -34.90
N VAL A 56 -0.12 -14.84 -34.29
CA VAL A 56 -0.06 -16.30 -34.10
C VAL A 56 -1.14 -16.76 -33.12
N CYS A 57 -1.29 -16.07 -31.99
CA CYS A 57 -2.32 -16.37 -30.99
C CYS A 57 -3.74 -16.24 -31.54
N THR A 58 -3.98 -15.21 -32.35
CA THR A 58 -5.24 -15.03 -33.08
C THR A 58 -5.48 -16.21 -34.00
N ARG A 59 -4.57 -16.50 -34.94
CA ARG A 59 -4.75 -17.63 -35.88
C ARG A 59 -4.99 -18.97 -35.18
N TRP A 60 -4.24 -19.25 -34.11
CA TRP A 60 -4.40 -20.47 -33.33
C TRP A 60 -5.76 -20.54 -32.61
N SER A 61 -6.28 -19.41 -32.12
CA SER A 61 -7.55 -19.36 -31.39
C SER A 61 -8.80 -19.28 -32.27
N GLU A 62 -8.65 -18.93 -33.56
CA GLU A 62 -9.77 -18.63 -34.47
C GLU A 62 -10.09 -19.77 -35.46
N GLU A 63 -9.70 -21.01 -35.16
CA GLU A 63 -10.23 -22.19 -35.89
C GLU A 63 -11.78 -22.20 -35.88
N PRO A 64 -12.44 -22.67 -36.96
CA PRO A 64 -13.75 -22.18 -37.35
C PRO A 64 -14.84 -22.47 -36.31
N GLY A 65 -15.57 -21.42 -35.90
CA GLY A 65 -16.73 -21.56 -35.01
C GLY A 65 -16.99 -20.44 -34.01
N ILE A 66 -16.18 -19.37 -33.99
CA ILE A 66 -16.32 -18.28 -33.00
C ILE A 66 -17.06 -17.04 -33.52
N THR A 67 -17.85 -16.42 -32.64
CA THR A 67 -18.65 -15.22 -32.92
C THR A 67 -17.81 -13.94 -32.97
N PRO A 68 -18.27 -12.87 -33.64
CA PRO A 68 -17.57 -11.58 -33.65
C PRO A 68 -17.31 -10.97 -32.26
N ALA A 69 -18.23 -11.16 -31.30
CA ALA A 69 -18.06 -10.67 -29.93
C ALA A 69 -16.92 -11.39 -29.20
N GLN A 70 -16.76 -12.70 -29.40
CA GLN A 70 -15.66 -13.48 -28.85
C GLN A 70 -14.31 -13.04 -29.44
N ARG A 71 -14.24 -12.71 -30.73
CA ARG A 71 -13.02 -12.18 -31.35
C ARG A 71 -12.55 -10.87 -30.72
N SER A 72 -13.48 -9.94 -30.48
CA SER A 72 -13.17 -8.65 -29.83
C SER A 72 -12.62 -8.84 -28.41
N ASN A 73 -13.26 -9.71 -27.61
CA ASN A 73 -12.79 -10.04 -26.27
C ASN A 73 -11.39 -10.70 -26.28
N ASN A 74 -11.15 -11.60 -27.23
CA ASN A 74 -9.84 -12.27 -27.39
C ASN A 74 -8.73 -11.25 -27.72
N ALA A 75 -8.97 -10.29 -28.60
CA ALA A 75 -7.98 -9.28 -28.97
C ALA A 75 -7.51 -8.42 -27.77
N SER A 76 -8.44 -8.05 -26.89
CA SER A 76 -8.12 -7.36 -25.63
C SER A 76 -7.29 -8.23 -24.69
N LEU A 77 -7.63 -9.52 -24.59
CA LEU A 77 -6.91 -10.51 -23.79
C LEU A 77 -5.50 -10.79 -24.33
N PHE A 78 -5.30 -10.83 -25.64
CA PHE A 78 -3.96 -10.97 -26.24
C PHE A 78 -3.09 -9.76 -25.90
N SER A 79 -3.66 -8.55 -25.98
CA SER A 79 -2.93 -7.32 -25.68
C SER A 79 -2.56 -7.20 -24.19
N SER A 80 -3.38 -7.72 -23.27
CA SER A 80 -3.05 -7.77 -21.85
C SER A 80 -2.05 -8.89 -21.53
N THR A 81 -2.17 -10.03 -22.18
CA THR A 81 -1.24 -11.16 -22.02
C THR A 81 0.16 -10.82 -22.54
N ALA A 82 0.26 -10.13 -23.69
CA ALA A 82 1.55 -9.64 -24.20
C ALA A 82 2.26 -8.73 -23.20
N ARG A 83 1.51 -7.83 -22.53
CA ARG A 83 2.05 -6.98 -21.45
C ARG A 83 2.50 -7.80 -20.24
N TYR A 84 1.75 -8.82 -19.86
CA TYR A 84 2.13 -9.72 -18.77
C TYR A 84 3.40 -10.50 -19.08
N VAL A 85 3.51 -11.06 -20.30
CA VAL A 85 4.70 -11.79 -20.77
C VAL A 85 5.94 -10.90 -20.74
N LEU A 86 5.80 -9.61 -21.04
CA LEU A 86 6.88 -8.61 -20.92
C LEU A 86 7.39 -8.43 -19.48
N SER A 87 6.54 -8.65 -18.47
CA SER A 87 6.94 -8.54 -17.06
C SER A 87 7.50 -9.83 -16.44
N LEU A 88 7.46 -10.95 -17.17
CA LEU A 88 7.93 -12.22 -16.63
C LEU A 88 9.47 -12.30 -16.59
N PRO A 89 10.04 -12.85 -15.51
CA PRO A 89 11.45 -13.23 -15.49
C PRO A 89 11.79 -14.19 -16.65
N PRO A 90 12.99 -14.11 -17.24
CA PRO A 90 13.35 -14.94 -18.39
C PRO A 90 13.16 -16.46 -18.18
N ASP A 91 13.53 -16.97 -17.01
CA ASP A 91 13.41 -18.40 -16.70
C ASP A 91 11.94 -18.81 -16.54
N THR A 92 11.11 -17.94 -15.98
CA THR A 92 9.66 -18.14 -15.88
C THR A 92 9.01 -18.14 -17.26
N ALA A 93 9.38 -17.19 -18.13
CA ALA A 93 8.89 -17.15 -19.51
C ALA A 93 9.31 -18.43 -20.27
N LYS A 94 10.56 -18.88 -20.11
CA LYS A 94 11.04 -20.13 -20.67
C LYS A 94 10.23 -21.33 -20.17
N ALA A 95 9.90 -21.39 -18.88
CA ALA A 95 9.07 -22.44 -18.31
C ALA A 95 7.66 -22.47 -18.93
N TYR A 96 7.03 -21.32 -19.20
CA TYR A 96 5.76 -21.26 -19.91
C TYR A 96 5.85 -21.79 -21.34
N ALA A 97 6.92 -21.45 -22.07
CA ALA A 97 7.17 -21.97 -23.42
C ALA A 97 7.35 -23.50 -23.42
N ILE A 98 8.15 -24.02 -22.47
CA ILE A 98 8.34 -25.46 -22.26
C ILE A 98 7.02 -26.14 -21.90
N GLY A 99 6.19 -25.51 -21.06
CA GLY A 99 4.87 -26.02 -20.70
C GLY A 99 3.96 -26.22 -21.92
N LEU A 100 4.03 -25.32 -22.91
CA LEU A 100 3.33 -25.50 -24.19
C LEU A 100 3.88 -26.68 -24.99
N LEU A 101 5.22 -26.83 -25.08
CA LEU A 101 5.84 -27.96 -25.77
C LEU A 101 5.36 -29.31 -25.22
N TYR A 102 5.28 -29.45 -23.89
CA TYR A 102 4.81 -30.68 -23.25
C TYR A 102 3.31 -30.96 -23.47
N ARG A 103 2.54 -29.98 -23.94
CA ARG A 103 1.12 -30.19 -24.28
C ARG A 103 0.93 -30.87 -25.64
N ALA A 104 1.89 -30.71 -26.55
CA ALA A 104 1.82 -31.26 -27.89
C ALA A 104 1.98 -32.79 -27.85
N PRO A 105 0.94 -33.58 -28.18
CA PRO A 105 1.00 -35.04 -28.08
C PRO A 105 2.14 -35.66 -28.91
N GLY A 106 2.95 -36.50 -28.26
CA GLY A 106 4.05 -37.26 -28.89
C GLY A 106 5.22 -36.42 -29.40
N LEU A 107 5.17 -35.08 -29.32
CA LEU A 107 6.19 -34.22 -29.93
C LEU A 107 7.52 -34.30 -29.18
N VAL A 108 7.48 -34.36 -27.84
CA VAL A 108 8.70 -34.54 -27.03
C VAL A 108 9.35 -35.90 -27.31
N ASP A 109 8.56 -36.96 -27.49
CA ASP A 109 9.07 -38.29 -27.84
C ASP A 109 9.68 -38.29 -29.24
N ASP A 110 9.06 -37.60 -30.21
CA ASP A 110 9.60 -37.44 -31.56
C ASP A 110 10.96 -36.70 -31.55
N ILE A 111 11.13 -35.70 -30.69
CA ILE A 111 12.43 -35.02 -30.50
C ILE A 111 13.46 -35.99 -29.90
N GLN A 112 13.10 -36.71 -28.83
CA GLN A 112 14.01 -37.61 -28.11
C GLN A 112 14.44 -38.82 -28.95
N THR A 113 13.53 -39.33 -29.79
CA THR A 113 13.80 -40.45 -30.71
C THR A 113 14.43 -40.00 -32.03
N GLY A 114 14.64 -38.70 -32.23
CA GLY A 114 15.24 -38.14 -33.44
C GLY A 114 14.33 -38.19 -34.66
N ARG A 115 13.01 -38.37 -34.48
CA ARG A 115 12.03 -38.25 -35.57
C ARG A 115 11.75 -36.80 -35.95
N PHE A 116 12.03 -35.85 -35.05
CA PHE A 116 11.90 -34.42 -35.29
C PHE A 116 13.16 -33.68 -34.83
N GLY A 117 13.76 -32.87 -35.70
CA GLY A 117 14.87 -31.98 -35.34
C GLY A 117 16.20 -32.69 -35.01
N ALA A 118 16.38 -33.97 -35.36
CA ALA A 118 17.57 -34.77 -34.99
C ALA A 118 18.92 -34.16 -35.41
N GLU A 119 18.94 -33.45 -36.55
CA GLU A 119 20.15 -32.84 -37.09
C GLU A 119 20.32 -31.38 -36.68
N TYR A 120 19.33 -30.80 -35.99
CA TYR A 120 19.40 -29.39 -35.62
C TYR A 120 20.31 -29.18 -34.41
N GLN A 121 21.41 -28.47 -34.64
CA GLN A 121 22.21 -27.86 -33.60
C GLN A 121 22.23 -26.35 -33.80
N PRO A 122 21.87 -25.55 -32.77
CA PRO A 122 22.00 -24.10 -32.84
C PRO A 122 23.45 -23.72 -33.15
N THR A 123 23.65 -22.83 -34.12
CA THR A 123 25.01 -22.37 -34.43
C THR A 123 25.53 -21.47 -33.29
N ALA A 124 26.85 -21.39 -33.12
CA ALA A 124 27.46 -20.48 -32.16
C ALA A 124 27.12 -19.00 -32.43
N GLU A 125 26.76 -18.65 -33.67
CA GLU A 125 26.27 -17.32 -34.01
C GLU A 125 24.82 -17.09 -33.56
N GLN A 126 23.94 -18.07 -33.74
CA GLN A 126 22.54 -18.01 -33.28
C GLN A 126 22.47 -17.87 -31.75
N LEU A 127 23.27 -18.64 -31.02
CA LEU A 127 23.34 -18.54 -29.55
C LEU A 127 23.86 -17.16 -29.11
N ARG A 128 24.92 -16.65 -29.73
CA ARG A 128 25.45 -15.30 -29.43
C ARG A 128 24.45 -14.19 -29.72
N GLN A 129 23.73 -14.27 -30.84
CA GLN A 129 22.69 -13.30 -31.17
C GLN A 129 21.55 -13.33 -30.14
N GLN A 130 21.16 -14.53 -29.68
CA GLN A 130 20.13 -14.69 -28.67
C GLN A 130 20.55 -14.14 -27.30
N GLU A 131 21.79 -14.42 -26.88
CA GLU A 131 22.37 -13.88 -25.65
C GLU A 131 22.46 -12.35 -25.71
N ALA A 132 23.02 -11.78 -26.79
CA ALA A 132 23.12 -10.33 -26.97
C ALA A 132 21.75 -9.64 -26.94
N GLN A 133 20.72 -10.25 -27.55
CA GLN A 133 19.35 -9.72 -27.50
C GLN A 133 18.72 -9.87 -26.11
N ARG A 134 19.02 -10.94 -25.37
CA ARG A 134 18.56 -11.12 -23.98
C ARG A 134 19.18 -10.04 -23.10
N GLU A 135 20.48 -9.79 -23.23
CA GLU A 135 21.20 -8.74 -22.50
C GLU A 135 20.67 -7.34 -22.85
N ALA A 136 20.50 -7.02 -24.13
CA ALA A 136 19.96 -5.73 -24.56
C ALA A 136 18.56 -5.46 -23.98
N ARG A 137 17.69 -6.48 -23.94
CA ARG A 137 16.35 -6.37 -23.33
C ARG A 137 16.38 -6.22 -21.82
N GLN A 138 17.29 -6.94 -21.15
CA GLN A 138 17.49 -6.79 -19.71
C GLN A 138 17.95 -5.36 -19.38
N GLN A 139 18.90 -4.84 -20.13
CA GLN A 139 19.36 -3.45 -20.01
C GLN A 139 18.24 -2.45 -20.29
N GLU A 140 17.39 -2.68 -21.30
CA GLU A 140 16.24 -1.81 -21.59
C GLU A 140 15.20 -1.84 -20.45
N PHE A 141 14.92 -3.01 -19.88
CA PHE A 141 14.03 -3.14 -18.74
C PHE A 141 14.57 -2.42 -17.51
N GLU A 142 15.86 -2.63 -17.19
CA GLU A 142 16.55 -1.94 -16.09
C GLU A 142 16.57 -0.43 -16.30
N ALA A 143 16.84 0.04 -17.52
CA ALA A 143 16.80 1.46 -17.87
C ALA A 143 15.40 2.05 -17.68
N ARG A 144 14.34 1.34 -18.09
CA ARG A 144 12.95 1.78 -17.85
C ARG A 144 12.59 1.80 -16.37
N GLN A 145 13.04 0.83 -15.59
CA GLN A 145 12.84 0.82 -14.13
C GLN A 145 13.54 2.01 -13.49
N GLN A 146 14.81 2.26 -13.82
CA GLN A 146 15.57 3.41 -13.33
C GLN A 146 14.92 4.75 -13.74
N GLU A 147 14.40 4.85 -14.97
CA GLU A 147 13.69 6.04 -15.43
C GLU A 147 12.40 6.28 -14.61
N GLN A 148 11.64 5.22 -14.32
CA GLN A 148 10.44 5.29 -13.48
C GLN A 148 10.77 5.68 -12.03
N GLU A 149 11.84 5.11 -11.46
CA GLU A 149 12.33 5.46 -10.12
C GLU A 149 12.76 6.93 -10.05
N LEU A 150 13.53 7.39 -11.04
CA LEU A 150 13.97 8.78 -11.13
C LEU A 150 12.79 9.74 -11.30
N ALA A 151 11.80 9.39 -12.13
CA ALA A 151 10.57 10.17 -12.28
C ALA A 151 9.79 10.26 -10.96
N THR A 152 9.68 9.15 -10.24
CA THR A 152 9.04 9.09 -8.91
C THR A 152 9.79 9.95 -7.90
N GLN A 153 11.13 9.90 -7.89
CA GLN A 153 11.97 10.70 -6.99
C GLN A 153 11.81 12.21 -7.27
N LYS A 154 11.81 12.62 -8.55
CA LYS A 154 11.56 14.02 -8.95
C LYS A 154 10.18 14.50 -8.48
N GLN A 155 9.15 13.65 -8.61
CA GLN A 155 7.81 13.97 -8.10
C GLN A 155 7.80 14.15 -6.59
N ARG A 156 8.48 13.27 -5.83
CA ARG A 156 8.61 13.38 -4.36
C ARG A 156 9.32 14.66 -3.93
N GLN A 157 10.44 15.01 -4.58
CA GLN A 157 11.19 16.24 -4.30
C GLN A 157 10.33 17.49 -4.53
N LYS A 158 9.59 17.52 -5.64
CA LYS A 158 8.64 18.61 -5.93
C LYS A 158 7.54 18.67 -4.87
N ALA A 159 6.94 17.54 -4.52
CA ALA A 159 5.88 17.48 -3.51
C ALA A 159 6.36 17.95 -2.13
N TYR A 160 7.60 17.59 -1.74
CA TYR A 160 8.24 18.08 -0.52
C TYR A 160 8.43 19.60 -0.54
N ALA A 161 8.98 20.15 -1.62
CA ALA A 161 9.15 21.60 -1.77
C ALA A 161 7.80 22.34 -1.72
N ASP A 162 6.78 21.80 -2.38
CA ASP A 162 5.41 22.33 -2.33
C ASP A 162 4.81 22.23 -0.91
N ALA A 163 5.04 21.14 -0.18
CA ALA A 163 4.61 20.97 1.21
C ALA A 163 5.20 22.07 2.10
N MET A 164 6.53 22.29 2.02
CA MET A 164 7.20 23.33 2.80
C MET A 164 6.68 24.73 2.43
N ARG A 165 6.46 25.00 1.15
CA ARG A 165 5.93 26.27 0.65
C ARG A 165 4.50 26.51 1.11
N ILE A 166 3.62 25.51 1.05
CA ILE A 166 2.22 25.60 1.47
C ILE A 166 2.14 25.77 2.99
N TYR A 167 2.90 24.96 3.73
CA TYR A 167 2.98 25.04 5.20
C TYR A 167 3.48 26.43 5.65
N GLY A 168 4.54 26.96 5.02
CA GLY A 168 5.05 28.30 5.31
C GLY A 168 4.10 29.45 4.92
N LYS A 169 3.08 29.19 4.09
CA LYS A 169 2.04 30.17 3.72
C LYS A 169 0.79 30.11 4.60
N GLY A 170 0.64 29.08 5.45
CA GLY A 170 -0.40 29.13 6.47
C GLY A 170 -0.14 30.36 7.35
N ASN A 171 -1.19 31.17 7.58
CA ASN A 171 -1.26 32.34 8.50
C ASN A 171 -1.36 33.72 7.85
N ALA A 172 -2.12 33.86 6.77
CA ALA A 172 -2.45 35.18 6.25
C ALA A 172 -3.67 35.85 6.93
N ASP A 173 -4.62 35.12 7.54
CA ASP A 173 -5.83 35.72 8.10
C ASP A 173 -6.53 34.85 9.19
N PRO A 174 -6.38 35.17 10.49
CA PRO A 174 -7.06 34.49 11.60
C PRO A 174 -8.59 34.64 11.64
N ASP A 175 -9.15 35.72 11.08
CA ASP A 175 -10.59 36.01 11.18
C ASP A 175 -11.40 35.17 10.18
N ALA A 176 -10.80 34.78 9.05
CA ALA A 176 -11.38 33.84 8.09
C ALA A 176 -11.59 32.41 8.66
N VAL A 177 -10.83 32.02 9.68
CA VAL A 177 -10.93 30.71 10.36
C VAL A 177 -12.16 30.66 11.28
N ARG A 178 -12.34 31.72 12.09
CA ARG A 178 -13.45 31.89 13.05
C ARG A 178 -14.84 32.00 12.40
N ALA A 179 -14.89 32.30 11.11
CA ALA A 179 -16.12 32.46 10.35
C ALA A 179 -16.85 31.13 10.02
N THR A 180 -16.18 29.97 10.14
CA THR A 180 -16.80 28.69 9.77
C THR A 180 -17.45 27.98 10.98
N PRO A 181 -18.71 27.50 10.86
CA PRO A 181 -19.42 26.84 11.95
C PRO A 181 -18.72 25.58 12.49
N TYR A 182 -18.10 24.79 11.61
CA TYR A 182 -17.36 23.57 11.98
C TYR A 182 -16.20 23.84 12.95
N TRP A 183 -15.45 24.94 12.76
CA TRP A 183 -14.27 25.25 13.58
C TRP A 183 -14.60 25.92 14.91
N ARG A 184 -15.71 26.69 15.01
CA ARG A 184 -16.14 27.28 16.30
C ARG A 184 -16.41 26.23 17.38
N GLU A 185 -16.88 25.04 16.99
CA GLU A 185 -17.12 23.95 17.94
C GLU A 185 -15.83 23.20 18.32
N LYS A 186 -14.85 23.12 17.41
CA LYS A 186 -13.57 22.42 17.63
C LYS A 186 -12.51 23.29 18.34
N GLU A 187 -12.56 24.61 18.19
CA GLU A 187 -11.68 25.58 18.88
C GLU A 187 -11.87 25.57 20.41
N LYS A 188 -13.10 25.34 20.88
CA LYS A 188 -13.38 25.14 22.32
C LYS A 188 -12.64 23.93 22.92
N ALA A 189 -12.20 22.97 22.11
CA ALA A 189 -11.55 21.73 22.57
C ALA A 189 -10.00 21.76 22.50
N ALA A 190 -9.37 22.74 21.84
CA ALA A 190 -7.97 22.65 21.40
C ALA A 190 -6.98 23.65 22.06
N GLY A 191 -7.38 24.32 23.13
CA GLY A 191 -6.67 25.46 23.73
C GLY A 191 -5.46 25.17 24.64
N PHE A 192 -4.59 24.19 24.35
CA PHE A 192 -3.41 23.92 25.19
C PHE A 192 -2.08 23.94 24.39
N PRO A 193 -1.04 24.67 24.85
CA PRO A 193 0.29 24.65 24.22
C PRO A 193 1.02 23.31 24.46
N LEU A 194 1.73 22.81 23.43
CA LEU A 194 2.50 21.56 23.50
C LEU A 194 3.95 21.82 23.97
N PRO A 195 4.45 21.17 25.03
CA PRO A 195 5.85 21.24 25.43
C PRO A 195 6.74 20.27 24.60
N VAL A 196 8.02 20.63 24.45
CA VAL A 196 9.03 19.86 23.69
C VAL A 196 9.58 18.71 24.56
N PRO A 197 9.74 17.49 24.02
CA PRO A 197 10.39 16.36 24.70
C PRO A 197 11.81 16.65 25.16
N GLU A 198 12.18 16.12 26.33
CA GLU A 198 13.56 16.15 26.82
C GLU A 198 14.45 15.24 25.95
N GLY A 199 15.53 15.80 25.36
CA GLY A 199 16.49 15.06 24.54
C GLY A 199 16.32 15.16 23.02
N ILE A 200 15.23 15.75 22.51
CA ILE A 200 15.03 15.97 21.07
C ILE A 200 15.40 17.41 20.71
N ARG A 201 16.38 17.60 19.81
CA ARG A 201 16.75 18.92 19.29
C ARG A 201 15.87 19.27 18.09
N CYS A 202 15.00 20.27 18.25
CA CYS A 202 14.10 20.75 17.20
C CYS A 202 14.67 21.99 16.49
N GLY A 203 14.64 22.02 15.16
CA GLY A 203 15.14 23.15 14.35
C GLY A 203 14.27 24.42 14.40
N SER A 204 13.04 24.36 14.94
CA SER A 204 12.17 25.53 15.11
C SER A 204 11.07 25.29 16.17
N PRO A 205 10.86 26.22 17.13
CA PRO A 205 9.77 26.16 18.11
C PRO A 205 8.36 26.27 17.52
N ARG A 206 8.22 26.67 16.23
CA ARG A 206 6.91 26.81 15.55
C ARG A 206 6.24 25.47 15.22
N MET A 207 6.93 24.35 15.39
CA MET A 207 6.43 22.99 15.10
C MET A 207 5.44 22.44 16.15
N PHE A 208 5.21 23.18 17.25
CA PHE A 208 4.42 22.73 18.41
C PHE A 208 3.37 23.75 18.88
N LEU A 209 2.98 24.70 18.03
CA LEU A 209 1.86 25.60 18.32
C LEU A 209 0.54 24.81 18.42
N PRO A 210 -0.41 25.21 19.28
CA PRO A 210 -1.69 24.52 19.43
C PRO A 210 -2.37 24.32 18.08
N VAL A 211 -2.95 23.15 17.86
CA VAL A 211 -3.60 22.76 16.60
C VAL A 211 -4.78 23.67 16.22
N VAL A 212 -5.24 24.53 17.15
CA VAL A 212 -6.11 25.65 16.79
C VAL A 212 -5.34 26.96 16.91
N GLY A 213 -5.01 27.45 15.72
CA GLY A 213 -4.16 28.61 15.47
C GLY A 213 -2.68 28.23 15.44
N PRO A 214 -1.99 28.17 14.27
CA PRO A 214 -2.47 28.58 12.94
C PRO A 214 -1.74 27.86 11.76
N VAL A 215 -2.44 27.07 10.93
CA VAL A 215 -2.04 26.76 9.51
C VAL A 215 -3.32 26.51 8.68
N TYR A 216 -4.19 27.52 8.63
CA TYR A 216 -5.37 27.49 7.77
C TYR A 216 -4.98 28.02 6.39
N TRP A 217 -5.24 27.24 5.34
CA TRP A 217 -5.06 27.68 3.96
C TRP A 217 -6.25 27.23 3.13
N ASN A 218 -6.87 28.18 2.43
CA ASN A 218 -7.99 27.92 1.52
C ASN A 218 -9.12 27.06 2.12
N ARG A 219 -9.65 27.48 3.27
CA ARG A 219 -10.74 26.79 4.00
C ARG A 219 -10.41 25.39 4.48
N SER A 220 -9.13 25.05 4.63
CA SER A 220 -8.67 23.73 5.01
C SER A 220 -7.61 23.80 6.10
N VAL A 221 -7.54 22.76 6.95
CA VAL A 221 -6.46 22.60 7.92
C VAL A 221 -5.32 21.85 7.26
N ILE A 222 -4.12 22.41 7.38
CA ILE A 222 -2.89 21.77 6.95
C ILE A 222 -2.26 21.07 8.16
N VAL A 223 -2.04 19.77 8.03
CA VAL A 223 -1.42 18.91 9.04
C VAL A 223 -0.05 18.49 8.53
N PRO A 224 1.07 18.87 9.17
CA PRO A 224 2.39 18.40 8.78
C PRO A 224 2.55 16.91 9.09
N LEU A 225 3.06 16.15 8.14
CA LEU A 225 3.35 14.72 8.30
C LEU A 225 4.85 14.50 8.45
N HIS A 226 5.20 13.66 9.40
CA HIS A 226 6.57 13.40 9.81
C HIS A 226 6.92 11.92 9.63
N VAL A 227 8.20 11.66 9.46
CA VAL A 227 8.82 10.32 9.53
C VAL A 227 10.00 10.38 10.49
N ILE A 228 10.52 9.22 10.88
CA ILE A 228 11.73 9.12 11.69
C ILE A 228 12.91 8.98 10.72
N SER A 229 13.78 9.99 10.69
CA SER A 229 14.96 9.95 9.83
C SER A 229 15.95 8.87 10.28
N GLU A 230 16.91 8.55 9.42
CA GLU A 230 18.04 7.66 9.73
C GLU A 230 18.85 8.10 10.96
N TYR A 231 18.74 9.37 11.36
CA TYR A 231 19.38 9.93 12.56
C TYR A 231 18.45 9.93 13.79
N LEU A 232 17.35 9.19 13.76
CA LEU A 232 16.31 9.14 14.80
C LEU A 232 15.71 10.52 15.12
N GLN A 233 15.55 11.36 14.10
CA GLN A 233 14.94 12.68 14.22
C GLN A 233 13.59 12.71 13.50
N LEU A 234 12.62 13.44 14.06
CA LEU A 234 11.39 13.74 13.33
C LEU A 234 11.68 14.67 12.15
N GLY A 235 11.54 14.16 10.94
CA GLY A 235 11.63 14.93 9.70
C GLY A 235 10.24 15.20 9.13
N HIS A 236 9.89 16.47 8.93
CA HIS A 236 8.69 16.84 8.17
C HIS A 236 8.91 16.46 6.70
N VAL A 237 7.99 15.69 6.11
CA VAL A 237 8.14 15.15 4.74
C VAL A 237 6.96 15.46 3.82
N SER A 238 5.79 15.73 4.37
CA SER A 238 4.62 16.07 3.58
C SER A 238 3.56 16.78 4.42
N ILE A 239 2.43 17.10 3.80
CA ILE A 239 1.26 17.61 4.48
C ILE A 239 0.02 16.80 4.12
N GLU A 240 -0.88 16.69 5.08
CA GLU A 240 -2.26 16.29 4.85
C GLU A 240 -3.15 17.53 4.94
N VAL A 241 -4.13 17.65 4.04
CA VAL A 241 -5.09 18.75 4.01
C VAL A 241 -6.46 18.21 4.38
N ILE A 242 -7.02 18.73 5.47
CA ILE A 242 -8.39 18.41 5.92
C ILE A 242 -9.32 19.51 5.47
N CYS A 243 -10.28 19.19 4.61
CA CYS A 243 -11.14 20.18 3.98
C CYS A 243 -12.20 20.71 4.96
N GLY A 244 -12.22 22.01 5.23
CA GLY A 244 -13.29 22.64 6.03
C GLY A 244 -14.57 22.88 5.24
N THR A 245 -14.54 22.70 3.92
CA THR A 245 -15.70 22.69 3.03
C THR A 245 -15.48 21.66 1.92
N ALA A 246 -16.54 20.91 1.56
CA ALA A 246 -16.61 20.09 0.36
C ALA A 246 -16.05 20.82 -0.89
N ASN A 247 -14.87 20.41 -1.38
CA ASN A 247 -14.30 20.95 -2.61
C ASN A 247 -13.34 19.93 -3.27
N PRO A 248 -13.64 19.38 -4.46
CA PRO A 248 -14.77 19.71 -5.36
C PRO A 248 -16.14 19.40 -4.74
N PRO A 249 -17.27 19.84 -5.33
CA PRO A 249 -18.63 19.66 -4.77
C PRO A 249 -19.04 18.21 -4.48
N ALA A 250 -18.35 17.23 -5.07
CA ALA A 250 -18.55 15.80 -4.82
C ALA A 250 -17.83 15.28 -3.56
N SER A 251 -16.93 16.07 -2.96
CA SER A 251 -16.21 15.74 -1.72
C SER A 251 -17.05 16.05 -0.49
N ARG A 252 -16.76 15.42 0.65
CA ARG A 252 -17.40 15.75 1.93
C ARG A 252 -16.55 16.75 2.70
N THR A 253 -17.19 17.57 3.53
CA THR A 253 -16.48 18.36 4.54
C THR A 253 -15.79 17.39 5.51
N GLY A 254 -14.52 17.65 5.82
CA GLY A 254 -13.68 16.75 6.60
C GLY A 254 -12.82 15.79 5.77
N ASP A 255 -12.99 15.74 4.44
CA ASP A 255 -12.17 14.89 3.57
C ASP A 255 -10.68 15.21 3.72
N LYS A 256 -9.89 14.16 3.92
CA LYS A 256 -8.43 14.21 4.05
C LYS A 256 -7.79 14.02 2.68
N ARG A 257 -6.90 14.93 2.28
CA ARG A 257 -6.16 14.86 1.01
C ARG A 257 -4.67 15.08 1.23
N GLY A 258 -3.86 14.15 0.74
CA GLY A 258 -2.41 14.36 0.65
C GLY A 258 -1.99 15.07 -0.64
N LEU A 259 -0.77 15.59 -0.66
CA LEU A 259 -0.17 16.13 -1.88
C LEU A 259 0.12 15.02 -2.89
N LYS A 260 -0.17 15.28 -4.17
CA LYS A 260 0.17 14.35 -5.25
C LYS A 260 1.69 14.12 -5.28
N GLY A 261 2.11 12.86 -5.17
CA GLY A 261 3.53 12.48 -5.08
C GLY A 261 4.16 12.72 -3.72
N GLY A 262 3.41 13.24 -2.73
CA GLY A 262 3.86 13.38 -1.35
C GLY A 262 3.88 12.04 -0.61
N LEU A 263 4.83 11.88 0.32
CA LEU A 263 4.92 10.70 1.16
C LEU A 263 3.80 10.70 2.22
N ARG A 264 3.02 9.61 2.27
CA ARG A 264 1.93 9.42 3.24
C ARG A 264 2.03 8.09 3.98
N GLN A 265 2.41 7.03 3.27
CA GLN A 265 2.69 5.73 3.89
C GLN A 265 3.86 5.88 4.86
N GLY A 266 3.65 5.50 6.12
CA GLY A 266 4.63 5.62 7.21
C GLY A 266 4.74 7.02 7.80
N ALA A 267 4.20 8.04 7.12
CA ALA A 267 4.22 9.40 7.64
C ALA A 267 3.04 9.64 8.59
N PHE A 268 3.28 10.36 9.69
CA PHE A 268 2.29 10.55 10.75
C PHE A 268 2.32 11.96 11.35
N PHE A 269 1.27 12.32 12.08
CA PHE A 269 1.26 13.51 12.93
C PHE A 269 1.29 13.11 14.42
N PRO A 270 2.32 13.51 15.18
CA PRO A 270 2.40 13.17 16.59
C PRO A 270 1.67 14.17 17.51
N ILE A 271 1.07 13.66 18.58
CA ILE A 271 0.51 14.42 19.70
C ILE A 271 1.11 13.86 21.00
N ASN A 272 1.57 14.73 21.90
CA ASN A 272 2.23 14.37 23.17
C ASN A 272 3.42 13.39 23.02
N LEU A 273 4.17 13.49 21.92
CA LEU A 273 5.32 12.60 21.70
C LEU A 273 6.41 12.76 22.78
N ASP A 274 6.39 13.87 23.51
CA ASP A 274 7.23 14.11 24.69
C ASP A 274 7.00 13.12 25.83
N LYS A 275 5.88 12.41 25.79
CA LYS A 275 5.54 11.34 26.72
C LYS A 275 6.02 9.96 26.24
N ALA A 276 6.51 9.84 25.01
CA ALA A 276 7.03 8.57 24.51
C ALA A 276 8.26 8.14 25.30
N ARG A 277 8.31 6.85 25.65
CA ARG A 277 9.43 6.19 26.32
C ARG A 277 9.61 4.81 25.70
N HIS A 278 10.85 4.33 25.66
CA HIS A 278 11.12 2.96 25.24
C HIS A 278 10.35 1.96 26.12
N ASN A 279 9.84 0.89 25.51
CA ASN A 279 9.04 -0.15 26.16
C ASN A 279 7.69 0.31 26.73
N LEU A 280 7.28 1.57 26.53
CA LEU A 280 5.96 2.05 26.95
C LEU A 280 5.00 2.14 25.76
N PRO A 281 3.68 2.03 26.01
CA PRO A 281 2.67 2.08 24.97
C PRO A 281 2.69 3.33 24.10
N LEU A 282 2.57 3.13 22.80
CA LEU A 282 2.26 4.17 21.81
C LEU A 282 0.84 3.96 21.29
N VAL A 283 0.05 5.03 21.22
CA VAL A 283 -1.32 4.96 20.71
C VAL A 283 -1.35 5.43 19.27
N ILE A 284 -1.79 4.60 18.34
CA ILE A 284 -1.96 4.93 16.93
C ILE A 284 -3.44 5.14 16.66
N VAL A 285 -3.79 6.23 15.98
CA VAL A 285 -5.18 6.59 15.68
C VAL A 285 -5.35 6.90 14.20
N GLU A 286 -6.55 6.69 13.67
CA GLU A 286 -6.84 6.87 12.25
C GLU A 286 -6.77 8.33 11.78
N GLY A 287 -7.20 9.29 12.59
CA GLY A 287 -7.33 10.68 12.18
C GLY A 287 -6.81 11.69 13.19
N LEU A 288 -6.57 12.91 12.72
CA LEU A 288 -6.19 14.03 13.59
C LEU A 288 -7.22 14.27 14.69
N MET A 289 -8.52 14.27 14.35
CA MET A 289 -9.58 14.55 15.33
C MET A 289 -9.72 13.43 16.36
N THR A 290 -9.65 12.17 15.92
CA THR A 290 -9.54 11.00 16.78
C THR A 290 -8.38 11.17 17.76
N GLY A 291 -7.20 11.59 17.27
CA GLY A 291 -6.02 11.81 18.12
C GLY A 291 -6.17 12.92 19.14
N ILE A 292 -6.76 14.05 18.75
CA ILE A 292 -7.08 15.14 19.69
C ILE A 292 -8.04 14.65 20.76
N ALA A 293 -9.09 13.94 20.38
CA ALA A 293 -10.09 13.42 21.33
C ALA A 293 -9.47 12.43 22.32
N VAL A 294 -8.68 11.48 21.82
CA VAL A 294 -7.95 10.51 22.66
C VAL A 294 -6.94 11.23 23.56
N SER A 295 -6.27 12.27 23.09
CA SER A 295 -5.35 13.08 23.89
C SER A 295 -6.07 13.74 25.08
N LEU A 296 -7.23 14.35 24.81
CA LEU A 296 -8.05 14.96 25.85
C LEU A 296 -8.57 13.93 26.87
N MET A 297 -9.13 12.81 26.39
CA MET A 297 -9.66 11.74 27.25
C MET A 297 -8.56 11.00 28.04
N THR A 298 -7.30 11.05 27.59
CA THR A 298 -6.17 10.50 28.35
C THR A 298 -5.49 11.55 29.24
N GLY A 299 -5.99 12.79 29.24
CA GLY A 299 -5.42 13.91 29.99
C GLY A 299 -4.01 14.29 29.53
N GLY A 300 -3.69 14.08 28.24
CA GLY A 300 -2.38 14.38 27.65
C GLY A 300 -1.25 13.47 28.13
N LYS A 301 -1.56 12.32 28.73
CA LYS A 301 -0.56 11.43 29.36
C LYS A 301 0.06 10.40 28.43
N LEU A 302 -0.58 10.12 27.30
CA LEU A 302 -0.11 9.13 26.34
C LEU A 302 0.38 9.79 25.05
N PRO A 303 1.48 9.28 24.47
CA PRO A 303 1.88 9.65 23.11
C PRO A 303 0.89 9.07 22.10
N ILE A 304 0.39 9.93 21.22
CA ILE A 304 -0.63 9.59 20.21
C ILE A 304 -0.07 9.90 18.83
N ILE A 305 -0.24 8.96 17.91
CA ILE A 305 0.28 8.99 16.55
C ILE A 305 -0.89 8.94 15.57
N CYS A 306 -1.15 10.05 14.89
CA CYS A 306 -2.20 10.12 13.88
C CYS A 306 -1.68 9.59 12.54
N ALA A 307 -2.13 8.42 12.14
CA ALA A 307 -1.77 7.77 10.87
C ALA A 307 -2.47 8.38 9.65
N MET A 308 -3.49 9.22 9.87
CA MET A 308 -4.32 9.91 8.86
C MET A 308 -5.22 9.02 8.00
N SER A 309 -4.96 7.71 7.93
CA SER A 309 -5.85 6.69 7.38
C SER A 309 -5.55 5.34 8.02
N CYS A 310 -6.59 4.50 8.21
CA CYS A 310 -6.41 3.12 8.67
C CYS A 310 -5.55 2.26 7.74
N GLU A 311 -5.48 2.59 6.44
CA GLU A 311 -4.60 1.88 5.50
C GLU A 311 -3.11 2.10 5.78
N PHE A 312 -2.75 3.13 6.56
CA PHE A 312 -1.35 3.44 6.89
C PHE A 312 -0.90 2.91 8.25
N PHE A 313 -1.77 2.25 9.03
CA PHE A 313 -1.41 1.71 10.35
C PHE A 313 -0.15 0.84 10.31
N SER A 314 -0.11 -0.13 9.39
CA SER A 314 1.04 -1.00 9.20
C SER A 314 2.33 -0.21 8.96
N ASN A 315 2.32 0.71 8.01
CA ASN A 315 3.52 1.47 7.66
C ASN A 315 3.97 2.39 8.80
N VAL A 316 3.04 2.97 9.55
CA VAL A 316 3.35 3.81 10.72
C VAL A 316 3.96 2.97 11.85
N ILE A 317 3.50 1.74 12.06
CA ILE A 317 4.13 0.81 13.01
C ILE A 317 5.57 0.53 12.59
N ASP A 318 5.78 0.14 11.32
CA ASP A 318 7.11 -0.17 10.78
C ASP A 318 8.07 1.03 10.98
N GLU A 319 7.58 2.25 10.73
CA GLU A 319 8.34 3.50 10.93
C GLU A 319 8.66 3.75 12.42
N LEU A 320 7.67 3.61 13.31
CA LEU A 320 7.86 3.83 14.75
C LEU A 320 8.81 2.80 15.37
N GLN A 321 8.82 1.57 14.87
CA GLN A 321 9.72 0.52 15.35
C GLN A 321 11.21 0.83 15.13
N ILE A 322 11.55 1.75 14.22
CA ILE A 322 12.93 2.24 14.05
C ILE A 322 13.44 2.89 15.35
N ALA A 323 12.60 3.69 16.01
CA ALA A 323 12.94 4.36 17.27
C ALA A 323 12.44 3.62 18.53
N TYR A 324 11.35 2.87 18.42
CA TYR A 324 10.67 2.19 19.52
C TYR A 324 10.46 0.69 19.20
N PRO A 325 11.55 -0.09 19.01
CA PRO A 325 11.47 -1.46 18.48
C PRO A 325 10.72 -2.45 19.36
N VAL A 326 10.57 -2.12 20.64
CA VAL A 326 10.09 -2.97 21.73
C VAL A 326 8.85 -2.38 22.42
N SER A 327 8.34 -1.25 21.95
CA SER A 327 7.13 -0.64 22.51
C SER A 327 5.86 -1.36 22.02
N PRO A 328 4.87 -1.56 22.90
CA PRO A 328 3.56 -2.00 22.48
C PRO A 328 2.78 -0.88 21.77
N PHE A 329 1.96 -1.25 20.79
CA PHE A 329 1.12 -0.34 20.02
C PHE A 329 -0.36 -0.59 20.31
N TYR A 330 -1.10 0.46 20.64
CA TYR A 330 -2.55 0.41 20.78
C TYR A 330 -3.18 1.16 19.62
N ILE A 331 -3.99 0.47 18.83
CA ILE A 331 -4.58 1.06 17.63
C ILE A 331 -6.06 1.34 17.90
N ILE A 332 -6.47 2.59 17.69
CA ILE A 332 -7.86 3.04 17.74
C ILE A 332 -8.25 3.47 16.32
N GLY A 333 -8.98 2.60 15.62
CA GLY A 333 -9.57 2.91 14.33
C GLY A 333 -11.02 3.35 14.45
N ASP A 334 -11.56 3.95 13.40
CA ASP A 334 -12.98 4.31 13.37
C ASP A 334 -13.85 3.03 13.35
N VAL A 335 -15.08 3.13 13.88
CA VAL A 335 -16.06 2.03 13.83
C VAL A 335 -16.34 1.71 12.36
N GLY A 336 -16.30 0.43 11.99
CA GLY A 336 -16.26 -0.03 10.59
C GLY A 336 -14.86 -0.49 10.12
N ALA A 337 -14.33 0.10 9.05
CA ALA A 337 -13.10 -0.40 8.41
C ALA A 337 -11.85 -0.28 9.29
N GLY A 338 -11.73 0.82 10.06
CA GLY A 338 -10.57 1.12 10.87
C GLY A 338 -10.33 0.11 11.98
N HIS A 339 -11.33 -0.18 12.81
CA HIS A 339 -11.17 -1.16 13.89
C HIS A 339 -10.96 -2.59 13.37
N ARG A 340 -11.58 -2.98 12.23
CA ARG A 340 -11.31 -4.28 11.58
C ARG A 340 -9.85 -4.40 11.17
N LYS A 341 -9.30 -3.37 10.52
CA LYS A 341 -7.88 -3.33 10.15
C LYS A 341 -6.97 -3.41 11.39
N ALA A 342 -7.33 -2.73 12.47
CA ALA A 342 -6.61 -2.80 13.74
C ALA A 342 -6.64 -4.22 14.34
N ALA A 343 -7.79 -4.88 14.30
CA ALA A 343 -7.95 -6.27 14.76
C ALA A 343 -7.13 -7.25 13.93
N ASP A 344 -7.14 -7.12 12.59
CA ASP A 344 -6.32 -7.93 11.69
C ASP A 344 -4.83 -7.81 12.06
N LEU A 345 -4.33 -6.57 12.21
CA LEU A 345 -2.94 -6.29 12.61
C LEU A 345 -2.60 -6.86 14.00
N ALA A 346 -3.55 -6.84 14.95
CA ALA A 346 -3.33 -7.40 16.28
C ALA A 346 -3.10 -8.92 16.28
N THR A 347 -3.64 -9.62 15.27
CA THR A 347 -3.49 -11.09 15.12
C THR A 347 -2.27 -11.53 14.32
N GLU A 348 -1.56 -10.59 13.68
CA GLU A 348 -0.42 -10.88 12.81
C GLU A 348 0.78 -11.41 13.63
N LYS A 349 1.25 -12.63 13.30
CA LYS A 349 2.39 -13.26 13.96
C LYS A 349 3.71 -12.67 13.47
N GLY A 350 4.67 -12.47 14.38
CA GLY A 350 6.02 -11.99 14.04
C GLY A 350 6.15 -10.47 13.95
N ARG A 351 5.10 -9.72 14.30
CA ARG A 351 5.12 -8.26 14.43
C ARG A 351 5.28 -7.77 15.86
N ALA A 352 5.35 -6.45 16.02
CA ALA A 352 5.27 -5.78 17.31
C ALA A 352 4.05 -6.23 18.13
N GLU A 353 4.11 -5.99 19.43
CA GLU A 353 2.96 -6.18 20.30
C GLU A 353 1.87 -5.14 19.97
N ILE A 354 0.74 -5.59 19.40
CA ILE A 354 -0.32 -4.73 18.88
C ILE A 354 -1.66 -5.07 19.57
N TYR A 355 -2.36 -4.04 20.05
CA TYR A 355 -3.67 -4.17 20.67
C TYR A 355 -4.70 -3.36 19.89
N ALA A 356 -5.77 -4.01 19.45
CA ALA A 356 -6.91 -3.35 18.83
C ALA A 356 -7.85 -2.83 19.93
N VAL A 357 -8.02 -1.52 20.02
CA VAL A 357 -8.93 -0.87 20.97
C VAL A 357 -10.24 -0.60 20.25
N ASP A 358 -11.27 -1.33 20.65
CA ASP A 358 -12.59 -1.28 20.01
C ASP A 358 -13.50 -0.21 20.63
N LEU A 359 -13.96 0.73 19.79
CA LEU A 359 -14.88 1.80 20.16
C LEU A 359 -16.36 1.38 20.03
N GLU A 360 -16.67 0.34 19.26
CA GLU A 360 -18.03 -0.09 18.94
C GLU A 360 -18.92 -0.28 20.18
N PRO A 361 -18.44 -0.82 21.33
CA PRO A 361 -19.26 -0.97 22.53
C PRO A 361 -19.82 0.36 23.10
N CYS A 362 -19.18 1.50 22.82
CA CYS A 362 -19.64 2.82 23.28
C CYS A 362 -20.33 3.64 22.17
N LEU A 363 -20.14 3.24 20.92
CA LEU A 363 -20.72 3.85 19.73
C LEU A 363 -21.41 2.78 18.87
N PRO A 364 -22.37 2.02 19.44
CA PRO A 364 -23.01 0.92 18.70
C PRO A 364 -23.81 1.50 17.53
N GLU A 365 -23.82 0.75 16.42
CA GLU A 365 -24.68 1.02 15.25
C GLU A 365 -24.36 2.33 14.49
N GLN A 366 -23.17 2.92 14.70
CA GLN A 366 -22.71 4.12 13.99
C GLN A 366 -21.46 3.82 13.16
N GLU A 367 -21.65 3.28 11.95
CA GLU A 367 -20.54 3.06 11.03
C GLU A 367 -19.85 4.39 10.69
N GLY A 368 -18.53 4.42 10.82
CA GLY A 368 -17.69 5.60 10.65
C GLY A 368 -17.57 6.48 11.90
N ALA A 369 -18.16 6.11 13.04
CA ALA A 369 -18.00 6.88 14.28
C ALA A 369 -16.58 6.75 14.85
N ASP A 370 -16.08 7.82 15.45
CA ASP A 370 -14.71 7.91 15.95
C ASP A 370 -14.62 8.32 17.44
N ALA A 371 -13.40 8.42 17.95
CA ALA A 371 -13.17 8.84 19.33
C ALA A 371 -13.63 10.29 19.61
N PHE A 372 -13.77 11.13 18.58
CA PHE A 372 -14.35 12.47 18.75
C PHE A 372 -15.86 12.38 19.01
N ASP A 373 -16.57 11.49 18.33
CA ASP A 373 -18.00 11.24 18.61
C ASP A 373 -18.19 10.71 20.04
N MET A 374 -17.31 9.83 20.51
CA MET A 374 -17.29 9.37 21.91
C MET A 374 -17.09 10.54 22.88
N LEU A 375 -16.11 11.41 22.60
CA LEU A 375 -15.85 12.60 23.41
C LEU A 375 -17.05 13.55 23.43
N ALA A 376 -17.68 13.79 22.27
CA ALA A 376 -18.84 14.67 22.15
C ALA A 376 -20.05 14.13 22.93
N ARG A 377 -20.25 12.81 22.91
CA ARG A 377 -21.36 12.14 23.58
C ARG A 377 -21.19 12.05 25.09
N HIS A 378 -19.97 11.76 25.56
CA HIS A 378 -19.73 11.40 26.97
C HIS A 378 -18.97 12.47 27.76
N GLY A 379 -18.35 13.44 27.08
CA GLY A 379 -17.45 14.40 27.71
C GLY A 379 -16.11 13.78 28.12
N VAL A 380 -15.18 14.62 28.56
CA VAL A 380 -13.79 14.21 28.87
C VAL A 380 -13.72 13.18 30.00
N ASP A 381 -14.41 13.43 31.12
CA ASP A 381 -14.27 12.61 32.33
C ASP A 381 -14.83 11.20 32.15
N ASN A 382 -16.03 11.06 31.58
CA ASN A 382 -16.60 9.75 31.29
C ASN A 382 -15.88 9.08 30.12
N GLY A 383 -15.49 9.84 29.09
CA GLY A 383 -14.69 9.34 27.98
C GLY A 383 -13.37 8.72 28.43
N MET A 384 -12.70 9.32 29.42
CA MET A 384 -11.51 8.75 30.05
C MET A 384 -11.77 7.38 30.68
N VAL A 385 -12.87 7.23 31.42
CA VAL A 385 -13.24 5.97 32.09
C VAL A 385 -13.53 4.88 31.06
N LEU A 386 -14.31 5.20 30.04
CA LEU A 386 -14.64 4.28 28.95
C LEU A 386 -13.39 3.84 28.19
N LEU A 387 -12.54 4.79 27.80
CA LEU A 387 -11.31 4.51 27.09
C LEU A 387 -10.40 3.59 27.91
N ARG A 388 -10.19 3.85 29.20
CA ARG A 388 -9.43 2.95 30.09
C ARG A 388 -9.98 1.52 30.11
N SER A 389 -11.31 1.38 30.12
CA SER A 389 -11.95 0.07 30.05
C SER A 389 -11.64 -0.63 28.72
N MET A 390 -11.70 0.08 27.60
CA MET A 390 -11.38 -0.48 26.28
C MET A 390 -9.92 -0.91 26.15
N PHE A 391 -8.97 -0.09 26.65
CA PHE A 391 -7.55 -0.48 26.72
C PHE A 391 -7.36 -1.77 27.52
N ARG A 392 -8.09 -1.94 28.63
CA ARG A 392 -8.05 -3.17 29.43
C ARG A 392 -8.64 -4.35 28.65
N THR A 393 -9.78 -4.18 27.99
CA THR A 393 -10.41 -5.24 27.17
C THR A 393 -9.48 -5.69 26.04
N ALA A 394 -8.82 -4.75 25.36
CA ALA A 394 -7.87 -5.05 24.29
C ALA A 394 -6.69 -5.92 24.78
N ARG A 395 -6.17 -5.63 25.97
CA ARG A 395 -5.11 -6.44 26.61
C ARG A 395 -5.59 -7.85 26.95
N LEU A 396 -6.77 -7.96 27.56
CA LEU A 396 -7.35 -9.25 27.93
C LEU A 396 -7.62 -10.13 26.69
N ALA A 397 -8.10 -9.53 25.59
CA ALA A 397 -8.36 -10.24 24.34
C ALA A 397 -7.09 -10.84 23.71
N ARG A 398 -5.92 -10.21 23.92
CA ARG A 398 -4.62 -10.73 23.45
C ARG A 398 -4.05 -11.85 24.34
N GLY A 399 -4.61 -12.04 25.54
CA GLY A 399 -4.15 -13.05 26.50
C GLY A 399 -3.23 -12.52 27.61
N ASP A 400 -3.09 -11.20 27.77
CA ASP A 400 -2.33 -10.59 28.86
C ASP A 400 -3.12 -10.60 30.17
N ALA A 401 -3.22 -11.78 30.79
CA ALA A 401 -3.97 -12.01 32.03
C ALA A 401 -3.21 -11.61 33.32
N THR A 402 -2.12 -10.86 33.25
CA THR A 402 -1.30 -10.48 34.42
C THR A 402 -1.46 -9.02 34.83
N VAL A 403 -2.67 -8.62 35.23
CA VAL A 403 -2.85 -7.49 36.17
C VAL A 403 -3.94 -7.84 37.17
N SER A 404 -3.53 -8.20 38.38
CA SER A 404 -4.40 -8.33 39.55
C SER A 404 -5.20 -7.03 39.75
N PRO A 405 -6.49 -7.10 40.11
CA PRO A 405 -7.23 -5.90 40.47
C PRO A 405 -6.57 -5.28 41.71
N SER A 406 -6.09 -4.03 41.60
CA SER A 406 -5.70 -3.25 42.78
C SER A 406 -6.96 -2.95 43.58
N SER A 407 -7.26 -3.81 44.54
CA SER A 407 -8.24 -3.59 45.57
C SER A 407 -7.70 -2.55 46.56
N SER A 408 -8.19 -1.31 46.48
CA SER A 408 -8.48 -0.46 47.65
C SER A 408 -8.97 0.91 47.18
N VAL A 409 -10.28 1.05 47.04
CA VAL A 409 -10.95 2.29 47.41
C VAL A 409 -11.82 1.91 48.59
N ASN A 410 -11.36 2.26 49.80
CA ASN A 410 -12.21 2.28 50.97
C ASN A 410 -12.97 3.62 51.00
N PRO A 411 -14.18 3.64 51.58
CA PRO A 411 -15.24 4.62 51.34
C PRO A 411 -14.92 6.06 51.77
#